data_AF-A0A2V6PKB4-F1
#
_entry.id   AF-A0A2V6PKB4-F1
#
_cell.length_a   1.000
_cell.length_b   1.000
_cell.length_c   1.000
_cell.angle_alpha   90.00
_cell.angle_beta   90.00
_cell.angle_gamma   90.00
#
_symmetry.space_group_name_H-M   'P 1'
#
loop_
_entity.id
_entity.type
_entity.pdbx_description
1 polymer ?
#
loop_
_entity_poly.entity_id
_entity_poly.type
_entity_poly.pdbx_seq_one_letter_code
_entity_poly.pdbx_strand_id
1 'polypeptide(L)'
;MIDLEVLLAERKESPPCGPNLEHDLSFFELDEAARGKPEQRIGEAIKPAEEPNWAKVAALAQGLLVRTKDLRTGVHLTRALTHMDGIPGLAVGAHERARAADRFRNGAEGSA
;
A
#
# COMPACT_ATOMS: atom_id res chain seq x y z
N MET A 1 -6.03 14.45 6.76
CA MET A 1 -5.29 13.68 7.77
C MET A 1 -5.92 12.30 7.83
N ILE A 2 -5.19 11.27 7.40
CA ILE A 2 -5.67 9.89 7.41
C ILE A 2 -5.67 9.39 8.85
N ASP A 3 -6.78 8.76 9.27
CA ASP A 3 -6.86 8.10 10.57
C ASP A 3 -6.18 6.73 10.49
N LEU A 4 -4.92 6.71 10.90
CA LEU A 4 -4.08 5.54 10.86
C LEU A 4 -4.58 4.43 11.81
N GLU A 5 -5.16 4.79 12.95
CA GLU A 5 -5.69 3.82 13.92
C GLU A 5 -6.85 3.03 13.33
N VAL A 6 -7.71 3.68 12.53
CA VAL A 6 -8.81 3.01 11.81
C VAL A 6 -8.28 2.07 10.73
N LEU A 7 -7.23 2.48 10.00
CA LEU A 7 -6.60 1.63 8.98
C LEU A 7 -5.78 0.49 9.60
N LEU A 8 -5.31 0.62 10.83
CA LEU A 8 -4.54 -0.41 11.53
C LEU A 8 -5.38 -1.26 12.49
N ALA A 9 -6.65 -0.92 12.71
CA ALA A 9 -7.51 -1.66 13.62
C ALA A 9 -7.57 -3.15 13.25
N GLU A 10 -7.51 -4.00 14.29
CA GLU A 10 -7.63 -5.43 14.11
C GLU A 10 -8.99 -5.79 13.52
N ARG A 11 -9.00 -6.58 12.44
CA ARG A 11 -10.26 -7.17 11.98
C ARG A 11 -10.60 -8.36 12.86
N LYS A 12 -11.85 -8.38 13.33
CA LYS A 12 -12.43 -9.51 14.06
C LYS A 12 -12.84 -10.67 13.14
N GLU A 13 -12.71 -10.50 11.83
CA GLU A 13 -13.07 -11.52 10.83
C GLU A 13 -11.91 -12.51 10.62
N SER A 14 -12.23 -13.75 10.25
CA SER A 14 -11.24 -14.77 9.93
C SER A 14 -11.13 -14.94 8.41
N PRO A 15 -9.93 -14.86 7.81
CA PRO A 15 -8.65 -14.60 8.47
C PRO A 15 -8.53 -13.12 8.92
N PRO A 16 -7.75 -12.82 9.98
CA PRO A 16 -7.65 -11.48 10.58
C PRO A 16 -7.07 -10.40 9.64
N CYS A 17 -6.48 -10.81 8.52
CA CYS A 17 -6.02 -9.93 7.45
C CYS A 17 -7.05 -9.73 6.31
N GLY A 18 -8.21 -10.37 6.37
CA GLY A 18 -9.16 -10.41 5.25
C GLY A 18 -8.66 -11.29 4.09
N PRO A 19 -9.41 -11.35 2.98
CA PRO A 19 -9.09 -12.22 1.86
C PRO A 19 -7.79 -11.80 1.15
N ASN A 20 -7.08 -12.78 0.58
CA ASN A 20 -5.94 -12.52 -0.31
C ASN A 20 -6.46 -12.05 -1.68
N LEU A 21 -6.04 -10.87 -2.13
CA LEU A 21 -6.58 -10.18 -3.31
C LEU A 21 -5.55 -10.02 -4.45
N GLU A 22 -4.52 -10.87 -4.54
CA GLU A 22 -3.41 -10.71 -5.50
C GLU A 22 -3.85 -10.68 -6.97
N HIS A 23 -4.98 -11.32 -7.28
CA HIS A 23 -5.55 -11.39 -8.63
C HIS A 23 -6.75 -10.45 -8.83
N ASP A 24 -7.06 -9.60 -7.84
CA ASP A 24 -8.13 -8.60 -7.95
C ASP A 24 -7.65 -7.45 -8.83
N LEU A 25 -8.49 -7.01 -9.78
CA LEU A 25 -8.18 -5.89 -10.68
C LEU A 25 -7.81 -4.62 -9.91
N SER A 26 -8.33 -4.44 -8.70
CA SER A 26 -8.02 -3.31 -7.82
C SER A 26 -6.52 -3.23 -7.47
N PHE A 27 -5.83 -4.38 -7.33
CA PHE A 27 -4.38 -4.42 -7.11
C PHE A 27 -3.60 -4.01 -8.35
N PHE A 28 -4.03 -4.48 -9.52
CA PHE A 28 -3.41 -4.09 -10.78
C PHE A 28 -3.57 -2.58 -11.03
N GLU A 29 -4.75 -2.02 -10.74
CA GLU A 29 -4.99 -0.59 -10.84
C GLU A 29 -4.11 0.23 -9.88
N LEU A 30 -3.86 -0.28 -8.67
CA LEU A 30 -2.95 0.34 -7.72
C LEU A 30 -1.50 0.31 -8.22
N ASP A 31 -1.03 -0.84 -8.73
CA ASP A 31 0.34 -0.98 -9.25
C ASP A 31 0.57 -0.07 -10.45
N GLU A 32 -0.35 -0.06 -11.41
CA GLU A 32 -0.30 0.82 -12.59
C GLU A 32 -0.34 2.30 -12.19
N ALA A 33 -1.21 2.66 -11.23
CA ALA A 33 -1.27 4.03 -10.73
C ALA A 33 0.03 4.46 -10.02
N ALA A 34 0.81 3.53 -9.46
CA ALA A 34 2.03 3.80 -8.72
C ALA A 34 3.32 3.71 -9.56
N ARG A 35 3.26 3.18 -10.80
CA ARG A 35 4.43 3.04 -11.68
C ARG A 35 4.96 4.37 -12.20
N GLY A 36 4.09 5.37 -12.40
CA GLY A 36 4.47 6.62 -13.06
C GLY A 36 4.97 6.35 -14.48
N LYS A 37 5.55 7.36 -15.15
CA LYS A 37 6.22 7.15 -16.44
C LYS A 37 7.70 7.51 -16.32
N PRO A 38 8.62 6.59 -16.62
CA PRO A 38 10.04 6.92 -16.67
C PRO A 38 10.30 7.92 -17.79
N GLU A 39 11.46 8.58 -17.74
CA GLU A 39 11.94 9.40 -18.85
C GLU A 39 11.96 8.56 -20.15
N GLN A 40 11.39 9.09 -21.23
CA GLN A 40 11.36 8.42 -22.53
C GLN A 40 12.04 9.28 -23.58
N ARG A 41 12.96 8.68 -24.34
CA ARG A 41 13.55 9.33 -25.52
C ARG A 41 12.83 8.83 -26.77
N ILE A 42 12.18 9.74 -27.50
CA ILE A 42 11.49 9.44 -28.76
C ILE A 42 12.19 10.23 -29.87
N GLY A 43 13.01 9.55 -30.67
CA GLY A 43 13.89 10.20 -31.64
C GLY A 43 14.89 11.11 -30.93
N GLU A 44 14.88 12.41 -31.26
CA GLU A 44 15.72 13.42 -30.60
C GLU A 44 15.04 14.11 -29.40
N ALA A 45 13.74 13.88 -29.18
CA ALA A 45 12.99 14.50 -28.09
C ALA A 45 13.09 13.69 -26.80
N ILE A 46 13.43 14.35 -25.69
CA ILE A 46 13.42 13.78 -24.33
C ILE A 46 12.09 14.16 -23.67
N LYS A 47 11.27 13.16 -23.33
CA LYS A 47 10.10 13.33 -22.45
C LYS A 47 10.55 13.12 -21.01
N PRO A 48 10.44 14.13 -20.12
CA PRO A 48 10.80 13.99 -18.72
C PRO A 48 9.93 12.94 -18.02
N ALA A 49 10.44 12.40 -16.91
CA ALA A 49 9.67 11.49 -16.08
C ALA A 49 8.40 12.16 -15.55
N GLU A 50 7.26 11.48 -15.66
CA GLU A 50 6.00 11.92 -15.06
C GLU A 50 5.81 11.14 -13.75
N GLU A 51 5.75 11.86 -12.63
CA GLU A 51 5.39 11.25 -11.37
C GLU A 51 3.96 10.68 -11.42
N PRO A 52 3.71 9.57 -10.71
CA PRO A 52 2.36 9.05 -10.58
C PRO A 52 1.46 10.01 -9.82
N ASN A 53 0.15 9.93 -10.05
CA ASN A 53 -0.83 10.69 -9.28
C ASN A 53 -0.93 10.11 -7.86
N TRP A 54 -0.12 10.64 -6.93
CA TRP A 54 -0.04 10.16 -5.55
C TRP A 54 -1.37 10.21 -4.81
N ALA A 55 -2.23 11.19 -5.08
CA ALA A 55 -3.57 11.24 -4.50
C ALA A 55 -4.43 10.04 -4.95
N LYS A 56 -4.33 9.65 -6.23
CA LYS A 56 -4.99 8.44 -6.75
C LYS A 56 -4.43 7.18 -6.11
N VAL A 57 -3.10 7.07 -5.97
CA VAL A 57 -2.45 5.92 -5.31
C VAL A 57 -2.93 5.79 -3.86
N ALA A 58 -2.97 6.89 -3.11
CA ALA A 58 -3.46 6.90 -1.73
C ALA A 58 -4.92 6.48 -1.63
N ALA A 59 -5.79 6.93 -2.53
CA ALA A 59 -7.21 6.58 -2.53
C ALA A 59 -7.43 5.08 -2.84
N LEU A 60 -6.76 4.55 -3.86
CA LEU A 60 -6.83 3.13 -4.22
C LEU A 60 -6.30 2.24 -3.10
N ALA A 61 -5.17 2.62 -2.49
CA ALA A 61 -4.57 1.86 -1.40
C ALA A 61 -5.47 1.86 -0.15
N GLN A 62 -6.11 2.98 0.18
CA GLN A 62 -7.09 3.04 1.28
C GLN A 62 -8.29 2.12 1.03
N GLY A 63 -8.85 2.14 -0.19
CA GLY A 63 -9.97 1.26 -0.55
C GLY A 63 -9.63 -0.22 -0.42
N LEU A 64 -8.41 -0.60 -0.81
CA LEU A 64 -7.89 -1.95 -0.62
C LEU A 64 -7.65 -2.28 0.86
N LEU A 65 -7.09 -1.36 1.65
CA LEU A 65 -6.85 -1.55 3.10
C LEU A 65 -8.14 -1.64 3.93
N VAL A 66 -9.28 -1.21 3.38
CA VAL A 66 -10.63 -1.43 3.92
C VAL A 66 -11.14 -2.84 3.61
N ARG A 67 -10.62 -3.55 2.61
CA ARG A 67 -11.02 -4.92 2.24
C ARG A 67 -10.03 -5.99 2.72
N THR A 68 -8.74 -5.74 2.61
CA THR A 68 -7.64 -6.65 2.94
C THR A 68 -6.55 -5.92 3.70
N LYS A 69 -5.77 -6.61 4.52
CA LYS A 69 -4.57 -6.08 5.18
C LYS A 69 -3.37 -6.70 4.47
N ASP A 70 -2.99 -6.08 3.34
CA ASP A 70 -1.89 -6.50 2.50
C ASP A 70 -0.73 -5.50 2.60
N LEU A 71 0.48 -6.03 2.85
CA LEU A 71 1.69 -5.22 3.02
C LEU A 71 2.06 -4.43 1.77
N ARG A 72 1.80 -4.94 0.56
CA ARG A 72 2.07 -4.23 -0.70
C ARG A 72 1.22 -2.97 -0.77
N THR A 73 -0.06 -3.10 -0.45
CA THR A 73 -0.99 -1.96 -0.37
C THR A 73 -0.52 -0.93 0.66
N GLY A 74 -0.08 -1.37 1.84
CA GLY A 74 0.49 -0.49 2.87
C GLY A 74 1.73 0.27 2.40
N VAL A 75 2.62 -0.38 1.64
CA VAL A 75 3.80 0.27 1.05
C VAL A 75 3.40 1.35 0.04
N HIS A 76 2.43 1.07 -0.85
CA HIS A 76 1.93 2.08 -1.80
C HIS A 76 1.30 3.28 -1.09
N LEU A 77 0.49 3.05 -0.04
CA LEU A 77 -0.10 4.13 0.75
C LEU A 77 0.98 4.99 1.41
N THR A 78 1.97 4.37 2.04
CA THR A 78 3.09 5.05 2.70
C THR A 78 3.87 5.92 1.72
N ARG A 79 4.17 5.39 0.54
CA ARG A 79 4.87 6.13 -0.51
C ARG A 79 4.04 7.33 -0.97
N ALA A 80 2.75 7.13 -1.26
CA ALA A 80 1.86 8.21 -1.65
C ALA A 80 1.77 9.31 -0.59
N LEU A 81 1.61 8.96 0.69
CA LEU A 81 1.57 9.92 1.78
C LEU A 81 2.91 10.62 2.01
N THR A 82 4.03 9.93 1.78
CA THR A 82 5.36 10.56 1.88
C THR A 82 5.54 11.62 0.79
N HIS A 83 5.06 11.36 -0.43
CA HIS A 83 5.10 12.32 -1.53
C HIS A 83 4.12 13.48 -1.34
N MET A 84 2.98 13.27 -0.68
CA MET A 84 1.95 14.29 -0.46
C MET A 84 2.21 15.15 0.78
N ASP A 85 2.58 14.51 1.89
CA ASP A 85 2.59 15.12 3.24
C ASP A 85 4.01 15.14 3.87
N GLY A 86 5.04 14.57 3.22
CA GLY A 86 6.41 14.52 3.72
C GLY A 86 6.64 13.45 4.80
N ILE A 87 7.56 13.71 5.75
CA ILE A 87 7.99 12.76 6.80
C ILE A 87 6.83 12.12 7.61
N PRO A 88 5.72 12.81 7.92
CA PRO A 88 4.56 12.17 8.58
C PRO A 88 3.96 10.98 7.81
N GLY A 89 4.08 10.95 6.48
CA GLY A 89 3.61 9.84 5.65
C GLY A 89 4.41 8.54 5.81
N LEU A 90 5.65 8.61 6.31
CA LEU A 90 6.55 7.47 6.51
C LEU A 90 6.14 6.61 7.72
N ALA A 91 5.52 7.21 8.74
CA ALA A 91 5.10 6.51 9.97
C ALA A 91 4.01 5.46 9.71
N VAL A 92 3.20 5.64 8.66
CA VAL A 92 2.13 4.72 8.24
C VAL A 92 2.69 3.36 7.81
N GLY A 93 3.81 3.32 7.10
CA GLY A 93 4.37 2.07 6.56
C GLY A 93 5.21 1.27 7.53
N ALA A 94 5.81 1.94 8.52
CA ALA A 94 6.64 1.29 9.52
C ALA A 94 5.82 0.45 10.51
N HIS A 95 4.59 0.88 10.84
CA HIS A 95 3.74 0.16 11.80
C HIS A 95 3.16 -1.14 11.22
N GLU A 96 2.78 -1.16 9.95
CA GLU A 96 2.29 -2.36 9.24
C GLU A 96 3.36 -3.48 9.20
N ARG A 97 4.62 -3.10 8.95
CA ARG A 97 5.75 -4.05 8.88
C ARG A 97 6.02 -4.74 10.22
N ALA A 98 5.94 -3.99 11.32
CA ALA A 98 6.17 -4.54 12.65
C ALA A 98 5.07 -5.55 13.05
N ARG A 99 3.81 -5.27 12.72
CA ARG A 99 2.68 -6.11 13.13
C ARG A 99 2.51 -7.38 12.28
N ALA A 100 2.83 -7.32 10.99
CA ALA A 100 2.85 -8.52 10.14
C ALA A 100 3.95 -9.51 10.58
N ALA A 101 5.12 -9.00 10.99
CA ALA A 101 6.22 -9.82 11.48
C ALA A 101 5.88 -10.55 12.80
N ASP A 102 5.17 -9.89 13.72
CA ASP A 102 4.76 -10.50 14.99
C ASP A 102 3.68 -11.57 14.82
N ARG A 103 2.83 -11.47 13.79
CA ARG A 103 1.73 -12.44 13.57
C ARG A 103 2.11 -13.65 12.72
N PHE A 104 3.05 -13.53 11.77
CA PHE A 104 3.62 -14.71 11.11
C PHE A 104 4.35 -15.63 12.09
N ARG A 105 4.96 -15.05 13.14
CA ARG A 105 5.58 -15.82 14.23
C ARG A 105 4.55 -16.58 15.07
N ASN A 106 3.48 -15.90 15.50
CA ASN A 106 2.43 -16.51 16.35
C ASN A 106 1.49 -17.47 15.61
N GLY A 107 1.34 -17.33 14.28
CA GLY A 107 0.57 -18.27 13.46
C GLY A 107 1.28 -19.61 13.20
N ALA A 108 2.61 -19.66 13.35
CA ALA A 108 3.40 -20.89 13.19
C ALA A 108 3.43 -21.76 14.46
N GLU A 109 3.14 -21.18 15.63
CA GLU A 109 3.14 -21.89 16.93
C GLU A 109 1.81 -22.60 17.25
N GLY A 110 0.75 -22.34 16.48
CA GLY A 110 -0.60 -22.92 16.67
C GLY A 110 -0.90 -24.19 15.87
N SER A 111 0.10 -24.79 15.20
CA SER A 111 -0.07 -26.00 14.40
C SER A 111 0.95 -27.08 14.80
N ALA A 112 1.04 -27.38 16.10
CA ALA A 112 1.70 -28.57 16.64
C ALA A 112 0.72 -29.36 17.52
#